data_AF-A0AAU8LQP7-F1
#
_entry.id   AF-A0AAU8LQP7-F1
#
_cell.length_a   1.000
_cell.length_b   1.000
_cell.length_c   1.000
_cell.angle_alpha   90.00
_cell.angle_beta   90.00
_cell.angle_gamma   90.00
#
_symmetry.space_group_name_H-M   'P 1'
#
loop_
_entity.id
_entity.type
_entity.pdbx_description
1 polymer ?
#
loop_
_entity_poly.entity_id
_entity_poly.type
_entity_poly.pdbx_seq_one_letter_code
_entity_poly.pdbx_strand_id
1 'polypeptide(L)'
;MHNKNIKRIVQKELKKNYPNWNRLNRKTKKEISRKVLAQVAGEYDFKQEISASSDELLGVEQQVQTKGIISLDQMADIVNESKNNNIMKLCGKSRFAKYIKDEELRFIDQLLDNEIINRLLAYEGYSPAMRDLFPHNMFRAELLKTIKYPEISYRKFCDKEYLGLDRKQNRAFIGLSLREKAIIDHTQLSKFRHSLTFVQQINITVYILHHFLQSGMLGDHILHGVDSTELANECKIPLASLNINGQNIRIYSDLDSDCGKRRNKRDKSVYVVGYRLHTLTAIDTETGHSFPIISLLAPANHHDSHFLSLLVDVAQAMGVEVKLVTADTAYHDNDGSLHDKKVYT
;
A
#
# COMPACT_ATOMS: atom_id res chain seq x y z
N MET A 1 -0.84 -24.30 10.91
CA MET A 1 0.05 -23.14 11.16
C MET A 1 1.54 -23.44 10.97
N HIS A 2 2.08 -24.61 11.36
CA HIS A 2 3.51 -24.95 11.21
C HIS A 2 4.08 -24.73 9.80
N ASN A 3 3.38 -25.16 8.74
CA ASN A 3 3.85 -24.96 7.37
C ASN A 3 3.99 -23.46 6.99
N LYS A 4 3.10 -22.61 7.51
CA LYS A 4 3.21 -21.15 7.36
C LYS A 4 4.43 -20.63 8.13
N ASN A 5 4.67 -21.13 9.34
CA ASN A 5 5.83 -20.74 10.14
C ASN A 5 7.17 -21.17 9.49
N ILE A 6 7.27 -22.39 8.96
CA ILE A 6 8.44 -22.85 8.18
C ILE A 6 8.69 -21.91 7.01
N LYS A 7 7.66 -21.58 6.23
CA LYS A 7 7.78 -20.64 5.12
C LYS A 7 8.25 -19.26 5.58
N ARG A 8 7.69 -18.73 6.67
CA ARG A 8 8.11 -17.46 7.28
C ARG A 8 9.59 -17.48 7.65
N ILE A 9 10.07 -18.55 8.30
CA ILE A 9 11.48 -18.69 8.67
C ILE A 9 12.37 -18.67 7.42
N VAL A 10 12.03 -19.46 6.40
CA VAL A 10 12.75 -19.47 5.12
C VAL A 10 12.77 -18.08 4.47
N GLN A 11 11.65 -17.36 4.44
CA GLN A 11 11.58 -16.01 3.88
C GLN A 11 12.47 -15.03 4.67
N LYS A 12 12.44 -15.08 6.01
CA LYS A 12 13.28 -14.24 6.87
C LYS A 12 14.76 -14.51 6.65
N GLU A 13 15.18 -15.77 6.55
CA GLU A 13 16.56 -16.14 6.26
C GLU A 13 17.01 -15.68 4.87
N LEU A 14 16.17 -15.87 3.85
CA LEU A 14 16.48 -15.43 2.49
C LEU A 14 16.61 -13.90 2.39
N LYS A 15 15.70 -13.15 3.00
CA LYS A 15 15.74 -11.67 3.03
C LYS A 15 16.96 -11.15 3.79
N LYS A 16 17.30 -11.77 4.92
CA LYS A 16 18.44 -11.38 5.76
C LYS A 16 19.78 -11.68 5.10
N ASN A 17 19.96 -12.89 4.58
CA ASN A 17 21.24 -13.37 4.06
C ASN A 17 21.48 -12.96 2.59
N TYR A 18 20.42 -12.62 1.85
CA TYR A 18 20.50 -12.25 0.43
C TYR A 18 19.72 -10.96 0.12
N PRO A 19 20.14 -9.79 0.65
CA PRO A 19 19.43 -8.52 0.47
C PRO A 19 19.33 -8.06 -1.00
N ASN A 20 20.26 -8.52 -1.85
CA ASN A 20 20.24 -8.27 -3.30
C ASN A 20 19.54 -9.39 -4.09
N TRP A 21 18.57 -10.09 -3.47
CA TRP A 21 17.86 -11.23 -4.07
C TRP A 21 17.43 -10.97 -5.53
N ASN A 22 16.86 -9.82 -5.81
CA ASN A 22 16.36 -9.46 -7.15
C ASN A 22 17.45 -9.42 -8.23
N ARG A 23 18.72 -9.21 -7.87
CA ARG A 23 19.86 -9.20 -8.81
C ARG A 23 20.42 -10.59 -9.10
N LEU A 24 20.06 -11.60 -8.31
CA LEU A 24 20.55 -12.96 -8.52
C LEU A 24 19.87 -13.61 -9.74
N ASN A 25 20.65 -14.37 -10.49
CA ASN A 25 20.12 -15.16 -11.60
C ASN A 25 19.22 -16.30 -11.09
N ARG A 26 18.35 -16.82 -11.96
CA ARG A 26 17.37 -17.85 -11.60
C ARG A 26 18.01 -19.15 -11.09
N LYS A 27 19.16 -19.57 -11.65
CA LYS A 27 19.85 -20.82 -11.27
C LYS A 27 20.36 -20.74 -9.82
N THR A 28 21.04 -19.65 -9.49
CA THR A 28 21.54 -19.36 -8.15
C THR A 28 20.39 -19.24 -7.15
N LYS A 29 19.32 -18.50 -7.49
CA LYS A 29 18.11 -18.44 -6.65
C LYS A 29 17.53 -19.82 -6.35
N LYS A 30 17.49 -20.71 -7.36
CA LYS A 30 16.96 -22.07 -7.23
C LYS A 30 17.78 -22.91 -6.25
N GLU A 31 19.10 -22.84 -6.36
CA GLU A 31 20.03 -23.57 -5.50
C GLU A 31 19.93 -23.11 -4.05
N ILE A 32 20.00 -21.79 -3.83
CA ILE A 32 19.86 -21.18 -2.50
C ILE A 32 18.51 -21.54 -1.88
N SER A 33 17.40 -21.35 -2.61
CA SER A 33 16.05 -21.62 -2.09
C SER A 33 15.89 -23.08 -1.65
N ARG A 34 16.45 -24.03 -2.41
CA ARG A 34 16.39 -25.46 -2.06
C ARG A 34 17.20 -25.77 -0.82
N LYS A 35 18.41 -25.23 -0.72
CA LYS A 35 19.29 -25.44 0.44
C LYS A 35 18.65 -24.91 1.72
N VAL A 36 18.20 -23.67 1.70
CA VAL A 36 17.56 -23.03 2.86
C VAL A 36 16.26 -23.75 3.23
N LEU A 37 15.40 -24.08 2.26
CA LEU A 37 14.16 -24.80 2.53
C LEU A 37 14.40 -26.19 3.16
N ALA A 38 15.39 -26.94 2.64
CA ALA A 38 15.72 -28.26 3.18
C ALA A 38 16.32 -28.17 4.59
N GLN A 39 17.19 -27.19 4.84
CA GLN A 39 17.79 -26.96 6.15
C GLN A 39 16.71 -26.62 7.19
N VAL A 40 15.91 -25.59 6.93
CA VAL A 40 14.85 -25.16 7.85
C VAL A 40 13.87 -26.30 8.11
N ALA A 41 13.44 -27.02 7.07
CA ALA A 41 12.52 -28.15 7.25
C ALA A 41 13.12 -29.33 8.03
N GLY A 42 14.43 -29.58 7.90
CA GLY A 42 15.12 -30.65 8.62
C GLY A 42 15.38 -30.35 10.09
N GLU A 43 15.57 -29.07 10.43
CA GLU A 43 15.80 -28.58 11.80
C GLU A 43 14.49 -28.22 12.53
N TYR A 44 13.35 -28.19 11.83
CA TYR A 44 12.08 -27.75 12.40
C TYR A 44 11.45 -28.79 13.34
N ASP A 45 11.30 -28.43 14.61
CA ASP A 45 10.49 -29.22 15.54
C ASP A 45 8.99 -28.96 15.34
N PHE A 46 8.23 -30.00 15.03
CA PHE A 46 6.77 -29.92 14.89
C PHE A 46 6.02 -29.96 16.22
N LYS A 47 6.70 -30.27 17.34
CA LYS A 47 6.13 -30.22 18.68
C LYS A 47 6.23 -28.86 19.34
N GLN A 48 7.04 -27.95 18.80
CA GLN A 48 7.24 -26.63 19.37
C GLN A 48 5.96 -25.77 19.24
N GLU A 49 5.71 -24.92 20.22
CA GLU A 49 4.69 -23.89 20.08
C GLU A 49 5.15 -22.80 19.09
N ILE A 50 4.20 -22.29 18.30
CA ILE A 50 4.48 -21.23 17.33
C ILE A 50 4.42 -19.89 18.04
N SER A 51 5.58 -19.28 18.28
CA SER A 51 5.71 -17.95 18.90
C SER A 51 5.38 -16.78 17.96
N ALA A 52 5.24 -17.04 16.66
CA ALA A 52 4.92 -16.01 15.67
C ALA A 52 3.48 -15.52 15.81
N SER A 53 3.24 -14.21 15.65
CA SER A 53 1.88 -13.68 15.65
C SER A 53 1.09 -14.15 14.41
N SER A 54 -0.24 -14.04 14.46
CA SER A 54 -1.09 -14.32 13.30
C SER A 54 -0.66 -13.48 12.09
N ASP A 55 -0.38 -12.20 12.30
CA ASP A 55 -0.01 -11.24 11.25
C ASP A 55 1.29 -11.64 10.55
N GLU A 56 2.28 -12.12 11.33
CA GLU A 56 3.54 -12.65 10.78
C GLU A 56 3.33 -13.94 9.97
N LEU A 57 2.36 -14.77 10.36
CA LEU A 57 2.01 -15.99 9.61
C LEU A 57 1.19 -15.70 8.35
N LEU A 58 0.51 -14.55 8.32
CA LEU A 58 -0.24 -14.03 7.18
C LEU A 58 0.63 -13.15 6.26
N GLY A 59 1.85 -12.80 6.68
CA GLY A 59 2.76 -11.95 5.90
C GLY A 59 2.29 -10.49 5.80
N VAL A 60 1.54 -10.02 6.80
CA VAL A 60 0.96 -8.67 6.86
C VAL A 60 1.45 -7.87 8.06
N GLU A 61 2.49 -8.33 8.77
CA GLU A 61 2.99 -7.73 10.00
C GLU A 61 3.37 -6.24 9.86
N GLN A 62 3.79 -5.82 8.66
CA GLN A 62 4.13 -4.43 8.36
C GLN A 62 2.90 -3.55 8.03
N GLN A 63 1.76 -4.17 7.76
CA GLN A 63 0.50 -3.51 7.35
C GLN A 63 -0.54 -3.43 8.48
N VAL A 64 -0.27 -4.07 9.62
CA VAL A 64 -1.17 -4.05 10.80
C VAL A 64 -0.68 -3.12 11.90
N GLN A 65 0.48 -2.47 11.71
CA GLN A 65 1.01 -1.54 12.70
C GLN A 65 0.17 -0.25 12.71
N THR A 66 -0.60 -0.06 13.79
CA THR A 66 -1.44 1.14 13.97
C THR A 66 -0.70 2.31 14.62
N LYS A 67 0.44 2.05 15.26
CA LYS A 67 1.24 3.10 15.92
C LYS A 67 1.71 4.15 14.90
N GLY A 68 1.30 5.39 15.10
CA GLY A 68 1.65 6.53 14.24
C GLY A 68 0.64 6.81 13.13
N ILE A 69 -0.44 6.02 13.02
CA ILE A 69 -1.61 6.41 12.22
C ILE A 69 -2.24 7.66 12.85
N ILE A 70 -2.44 8.68 12.03
CA ILE A 70 -3.14 9.91 12.39
C ILE A 70 -4.62 9.68 12.12
N SER A 71 -5.49 9.93 13.11
CA SER A 71 -6.94 9.80 12.89
C SER A 71 -7.49 10.93 12.02
N LEU A 72 -8.70 10.76 11.49
CA LEU A 72 -9.40 11.79 10.71
C LEU A 72 -9.57 13.11 11.49
N ASP A 73 -9.85 13.04 12.79
CA ASP A 73 -9.97 14.23 13.66
C ASP A 73 -8.63 14.94 13.82
N GLN A 74 -7.56 14.19 14.11
CA GLN A 74 -6.21 14.75 14.22
C GLN A 74 -5.75 15.33 12.88
N MET A 75 -6.11 14.71 11.76
CA MET A 75 -5.82 15.23 10.43
C MET A 75 -6.57 16.54 10.16
N ALA A 76 -7.82 16.65 10.63
CA ALA A 76 -8.58 17.89 10.56
C ALA A 76 -7.88 19.03 11.31
N ASP A 77 -7.34 18.74 12.51
CA ASP A 77 -6.55 19.70 13.28
C ASP A 77 -5.30 20.14 12.51
N ILE A 78 -4.54 19.19 11.94
CA ILE A 78 -3.33 19.50 11.13
C ILE A 78 -3.68 20.39 9.93
N VAL A 79 -4.79 20.10 9.24
CA VAL A 79 -5.25 20.89 8.10
C VAL A 79 -5.67 22.29 8.54
N ASN A 80 -6.38 22.41 9.67
CA ASN A 80 -6.82 23.69 10.22
C ASN A 80 -5.64 24.54 10.72
N GLU A 81 -4.67 23.94 11.40
CA GLU A 81 -3.41 24.58 11.80
C GLU A 81 -2.66 25.14 10.59
N SER A 82 -2.50 24.33 9.53
CA SER A 82 -1.84 24.79 8.29
C SER A 82 -2.59 25.95 7.63
N LYS A 83 -3.93 25.94 7.64
CA LYS A 83 -4.74 27.07 7.13
C LYS A 83 -4.57 28.34 7.97
N ASN A 84 -4.46 28.22 9.29
CA ASN A 84 -4.46 29.34 10.24
C ASN A 84 -3.07 29.92 10.54
N ASN A 85 -2.02 29.10 10.54
CA ASN A 85 -0.64 29.53 10.84
C ASN A 85 0.02 30.30 9.70
N ASN A 86 -0.60 30.32 8.51
CA ASN A 86 -0.16 31.11 7.37
C ASN A 86 -0.54 32.61 7.52
N ILE A 87 0.07 33.28 8.52
CA ILE A 87 -0.03 34.74 8.79
C ILE A 87 0.33 35.57 7.54
N MET A 88 1.03 34.98 6.59
CA MET A 88 1.25 35.55 5.26
C MET A 88 1.03 34.49 4.18
N LYS A 89 -0.17 34.43 3.59
CA LYS A 89 -0.39 33.82 2.27
C LYS A 89 0.30 34.63 1.16
N LEU A 90 1.60 34.92 1.29
CA LEU A 90 2.42 35.54 0.24
C LEU A 90 2.54 34.66 -1.03
N CYS A 91 2.03 33.42 -0.96
CA CYS A 91 1.88 32.48 -2.07
C CYS A 91 0.47 31.87 -2.17
N GLY A 92 -0.58 32.62 -1.78
CA GLY A 92 -1.98 32.13 -1.66
C GLY A 92 -2.65 31.57 -2.93
N LYS A 93 -1.99 31.65 -4.09
CA LYS A 93 -2.17 30.74 -5.22
C LYS A 93 -0.77 30.43 -5.69
N SER A 94 -0.42 29.14 -5.85
CA SER A 94 0.84 28.74 -6.47
C SER A 94 1.05 29.64 -7.70
N ARG A 95 2.14 30.42 -7.75
CA ARG A 95 2.46 31.25 -8.94
C ARG A 95 2.47 30.42 -10.23
N PHE A 96 2.53 29.10 -10.07
CA PHE A 96 2.54 28.09 -11.11
C PHE A 96 1.15 27.54 -11.46
N ALA A 97 0.10 27.81 -10.68
CA ALA A 97 -1.27 27.35 -10.94
C ALA A 97 -1.77 27.79 -12.33
N LYS A 98 -1.32 28.95 -12.83
CA LYS A 98 -1.63 29.43 -14.20
C LYS A 98 -1.12 28.53 -15.33
N TYR A 99 -0.14 27.67 -15.05
CA TYR A 99 0.40 26.72 -16.02
C TYR A 99 -0.33 25.37 -15.98
N ILE A 100 -1.16 25.12 -14.97
CA ILE A 100 -1.97 23.91 -14.85
C ILE A 100 -3.30 24.18 -15.55
N LYS A 101 -3.40 23.77 -16.81
CA LYS A 101 -4.58 24.01 -17.66
C LYS A 101 -5.63 22.91 -17.51
N ASP A 102 -5.17 21.68 -17.30
CA ASP A 102 -6.03 20.52 -17.06
C ASP A 102 -6.85 20.69 -15.77
N GLU A 103 -8.16 20.51 -15.87
CA GLU A 103 -9.08 20.84 -14.77
C GLU A 103 -8.98 19.85 -13.61
N GLU A 104 -8.81 18.56 -13.91
CA GLU A 104 -8.61 17.50 -12.92
C GLU A 104 -7.30 17.74 -12.14
N LEU A 105 -6.20 18.03 -12.84
CA LEU A 105 -4.94 18.37 -12.17
C LEU A 105 -5.03 19.67 -11.37
N ARG A 106 -5.80 20.66 -11.84
CA ARG A 106 -6.01 21.92 -11.11
C ARG A 106 -6.82 21.70 -9.83
N PHE A 107 -7.84 20.84 -9.88
CA PHE A 107 -8.62 20.44 -8.72
C PHE A 107 -7.73 19.75 -7.68
N ILE A 108 -6.96 18.75 -8.11
CA ILE A 108 -6.01 18.04 -7.24
C ILE A 108 -4.94 19.00 -6.70
N ASP A 109 -4.45 19.93 -7.52
CA ASP A 109 -3.43 20.90 -7.10
C ASP A 109 -3.91 21.77 -5.93
N GLN A 110 -5.18 22.17 -5.96
CA GLN A 110 -5.82 22.98 -4.93
C GLN A 110 -6.15 22.18 -3.66
N LEU A 111 -6.41 20.87 -3.80
CA LEU A 111 -6.68 19.97 -2.69
C LEU A 111 -5.43 19.74 -1.82
N LEU A 112 -4.27 19.64 -2.47
CA LEU A 112 -3.03 19.14 -1.88
C LEU A 112 -2.13 20.26 -1.32
N ASP A 113 -1.95 20.25 -0.01
CA ASP A 113 -0.98 21.09 0.69
C ASP A 113 0.40 20.42 0.76
N ASN A 114 1.40 21.06 0.16
CA ASN A 114 2.77 20.53 0.10
C ASN A 114 3.44 20.46 1.47
N GLU A 115 3.13 21.36 2.40
CA GLU A 115 3.70 21.35 3.75
C GLU A 115 3.17 20.15 4.54
N ILE A 116 1.86 19.89 4.45
CA ILE A 116 1.25 18.70 5.05
C ILE A 116 1.85 17.44 4.42
N ILE A 117 1.93 17.34 3.09
CA ILE A 117 2.52 16.16 2.43
C ILE A 117 3.98 15.95 2.89
N ASN A 118 4.77 17.01 2.99
CA ASN A 118 6.14 16.91 3.49
C ASN A 118 6.18 16.43 4.95
N ARG A 119 5.30 16.94 5.82
CA ARG A 119 5.18 16.51 7.23
C ARG A 119 4.82 15.03 7.33
N LEU A 120 3.90 14.55 6.48
CA LEU A 120 3.44 13.16 6.49
C LEU A 120 4.48 12.19 5.93
N LEU A 121 5.27 12.61 4.94
CA LEU A 121 6.21 11.74 4.21
C LEU A 121 7.68 11.92 4.62
N ALA A 122 7.99 12.90 5.46
CA ALA A 122 9.34 13.05 6.02
C ALA A 122 9.70 11.81 6.87
N TYR A 123 10.90 11.29 6.66
CA TYR A 123 11.45 10.21 7.49
C TYR A 123 12.17 10.80 8.71
N GLU A 124 12.44 9.99 9.74
CA GLU A 124 13.18 10.44 10.92
C GLU A 124 14.59 10.94 10.56
N GLY A 125 14.92 12.17 10.95
CA GLY A 125 16.17 12.82 10.55
C GLY A 125 16.12 13.52 9.19
N TYR A 126 14.93 13.71 8.61
CA TYR A 126 14.74 14.56 7.45
C TYR A 126 15.05 16.04 7.78
N SER A 127 16.02 16.63 7.07
CA SER A 127 16.34 18.06 7.14
C SER A 127 16.08 18.74 5.80
N PRO A 128 15.13 19.71 5.72
CA PRO A 128 14.80 20.45 4.51
C PRO A 128 15.96 21.22 3.86
N ALA A 129 16.90 21.75 4.67
CA ALA A 129 17.85 22.78 4.24
C ALA A 129 18.89 22.30 3.22
N MET A 130 19.07 20.98 3.06
CA MET A 130 20.13 20.39 2.24
C MET A 130 19.61 19.74 0.94
N ARG A 131 18.35 19.99 0.55
CA ARG A 131 17.71 19.25 -0.54
C ARG A 131 17.10 20.14 -1.63
N ASP A 132 17.36 19.76 -2.87
CA ASP A 132 16.75 20.35 -4.06
C ASP A 132 15.33 19.82 -4.32
N LEU A 133 15.02 18.62 -3.80
CA LEU A 133 13.73 17.94 -3.98
C LEU A 133 13.16 17.48 -2.64
N PHE A 134 11.87 17.72 -2.48
CA PHE A 134 11.10 17.41 -1.29
C PHE A 134 10.19 16.19 -1.50
N PRO A 135 9.71 15.54 -0.43
CA PRO A 135 8.77 14.43 -0.53
C PRO A 135 7.53 14.74 -1.38
N HIS A 136 6.95 15.94 -1.27
CA HIS A 136 5.80 16.32 -2.09
C HIS A 136 6.11 16.32 -3.60
N ASN A 137 7.34 16.63 -4.03
CA ASN A 137 7.69 16.57 -5.44
C ASN A 137 7.63 15.13 -5.95
N MET A 138 8.17 14.18 -5.17
CA MET A 138 8.13 12.76 -5.54
C MET A 138 6.69 12.24 -5.53
N PHE A 139 5.91 12.59 -4.51
CA PHE A 139 4.50 12.22 -4.41
C PHE A 139 3.65 12.76 -5.56
N ARG A 140 3.77 14.06 -5.89
CA ARG A 140 3.05 14.67 -7.01
C ARG A 140 3.47 14.11 -8.36
N ALA A 141 4.74 13.69 -8.52
CA ALA A 141 5.18 13.00 -9.73
C ALA A 141 4.55 11.59 -9.85
N GLU A 142 4.42 10.85 -8.76
CA GLU A 142 3.68 9.57 -8.74
C GLU A 142 2.20 9.76 -9.09
N LEU A 143 1.55 10.78 -8.53
CA LEU A 143 0.16 11.12 -8.86
C LEU A 143 0.01 11.47 -10.34
N LEU A 144 0.87 12.35 -10.87
CA LEU A 144 0.81 12.76 -12.27
C LEU A 144 0.98 11.56 -13.21
N LYS A 145 1.96 10.69 -12.91
CA LYS A 145 2.18 9.46 -13.69
C LYS A 145 0.95 8.58 -13.65
N THR A 146 0.36 8.37 -12.49
CA THR A 146 -0.78 7.45 -12.29
C THR A 146 -2.03 7.96 -13.00
N ILE A 147 -2.30 9.26 -12.92
CA ILE A 147 -3.51 9.88 -13.47
C ILE A 147 -3.40 10.10 -14.98
N LYS A 148 -2.29 10.66 -15.46
CA LYS A 148 -2.16 11.11 -16.87
C LYS A 148 -1.33 10.19 -17.75
N TYR A 149 -0.45 9.37 -17.18
CA TYR A 149 0.50 8.55 -17.94
C TYR A 149 0.63 7.11 -17.42
N PRO A 150 -0.48 6.40 -17.13
CA PRO A 150 -0.44 5.09 -16.48
C PRO A 150 0.33 4.04 -17.30
N GLU A 151 0.22 4.10 -18.63
CA GLU A 151 0.83 3.18 -19.59
C GLU A 151 2.33 3.45 -19.85
N ILE A 152 2.82 4.62 -19.44
CA ILE A 152 4.20 5.03 -19.71
C ILE A 152 5.11 4.45 -18.63
N SER A 153 6.24 3.88 -19.07
CA SER A 153 7.27 3.40 -18.14
C SER A 153 7.88 4.55 -17.34
N TYR A 154 8.26 4.29 -16.09
CA TYR A 154 8.87 5.31 -15.23
C TYR A 154 10.12 5.95 -15.84
N ARG A 155 10.93 5.19 -16.58
CA ARG A 155 12.12 5.73 -17.26
C ARG A 155 11.72 6.79 -18.28
N LYS A 156 10.78 6.46 -19.16
CA LYS A 156 10.29 7.38 -20.20
C LYS A 156 9.55 8.58 -19.59
N PHE A 157 8.73 8.35 -18.56
CA PHE A 157 8.03 9.43 -17.85
C PHE A 157 8.99 10.43 -17.19
N CYS A 158 10.12 9.97 -16.66
CA CYS A 158 11.12 10.84 -16.04
C CYS A 158 11.98 11.61 -17.05
N ASP A 159 11.87 11.35 -18.36
CA ASP A 159 12.67 12.02 -19.37
C ASP A 159 12.13 13.43 -19.73
N LYS A 160 12.92 14.16 -20.51
CA LYS A 160 12.59 15.52 -20.98
C LYS A 160 11.29 15.59 -21.79
N GLU A 161 10.87 14.47 -22.38
CA GLU A 161 9.61 14.38 -23.12
C GLU A 161 8.40 14.73 -22.24
N TYR A 162 8.44 14.40 -20.94
CA TYR A 162 7.33 14.62 -20.00
C TYR A 162 7.66 15.61 -18.89
N LEU A 163 8.94 15.73 -18.49
CA LEU A 163 9.39 16.63 -17.43
C LEU A 163 10.29 17.77 -17.92
N GLY A 164 10.52 17.92 -19.23
CA GLY A 164 11.35 18.99 -19.79
C GLY A 164 10.77 20.39 -19.61
N LEU A 165 11.57 21.43 -19.90
CA LEU A 165 11.19 22.84 -19.73
C LEU A 165 9.93 23.24 -20.54
N ASP A 166 9.68 22.56 -21.66
CA ASP A 166 8.50 22.78 -22.49
C ASP A 166 7.21 22.23 -21.83
N ARG A 167 7.35 21.28 -20.90
CA ARG A 167 6.24 20.66 -20.15
C ARG A 167 5.91 21.44 -18.89
N LYS A 168 5.59 22.73 -19.05
CA LYS A 168 5.33 23.66 -17.94
C LYS A 168 4.21 23.21 -17.02
N GLN A 169 3.15 22.58 -17.54
CA GLN A 169 2.05 22.04 -16.74
C GLN A 169 2.53 20.94 -15.78
N ASN A 170 3.24 19.95 -16.30
CA ASN A 170 3.73 18.81 -15.52
C ASN A 170 4.71 19.29 -14.43
N ARG A 171 5.63 20.19 -14.81
CA ARG A 171 6.58 20.80 -13.86
C ARG A 171 5.87 21.61 -12.79
N ALA A 172 4.88 22.42 -13.16
CA ALA A 172 4.08 23.21 -12.23
C ALA A 172 3.33 22.32 -11.23
N PHE A 173 2.65 21.27 -11.73
CA PHE A 173 1.91 20.33 -10.89
C PHE A 173 2.82 19.59 -9.90
N ILE A 174 4.02 19.18 -10.33
CA ILE A 174 4.99 18.50 -9.46
C ILE A 174 5.64 19.46 -8.46
N GLY A 175 5.68 20.76 -8.76
CA GLY A 175 6.44 21.76 -7.99
C GLY A 175 7.91 21.86 -8.41
N LEU A 176 8.26 21.48 -9.64
CA LEU A 176 9.61 21.68 -10.19
C LEU A 176 9.80 23.11 -10.73
N SER A 177 11.04 23.61 -10.66
CA SER A 177 11.42 24.91 -11.22
C SER A 177 11.07 25.03 -12.71
N LEU A 178 10.43 26.10 -13.14
CA LEU A 178 10.12 26.33 -14.56
C LEU A 178 11.31 26.85 -15.39
N ARG A 179 12.43 27.15 -14.74
CA ARG A 179 13.62 27.73 -15.38
C ARG A 179 14.78 26.73 -15.43
N GLU A 180 14.97 25.98 -14.36
CA GLU A 180 16.07 25.03 -14.23
C GLU A 180 15.72 23.70 -14.89
N LYS A 181 16.73 23.04 -15.44
CA LYS A 181 16.60 21.75 -16.13
C LYS A 181 16.54 20.55 -15.18
N ALA A 182 16.52 20.78 -13.87
CA ALA A 182 16.41 19.72 -12.88
C ALA A 182 15.12 18.91 -13.11
N ILE A 183 15.27 17.58 -13.14
CA ILE A 183 14.19 16.61 -13.33
C ILE A 183 14.34 15.51 -12.29
N ILE A 184 13.23 14.86 -11.96
CA ILE A 184 13.23 13.70 -11.09
C ILE A 184 13.65 12.48 -11.92
N ASP A 185 14.66 11.75 -11.46
CA ASP A 185 15.08 10.51 -12.10
C ASP A 185 14.22 9.31 -11.63
N HIS A 186 14.04 8.32 -12.52
CA HIS A 186 13.29 7.11 -12.23
C HIS A 186 13.84 6.31 -11.03
N THR A 187 15.15 6.38 -10.77
CA THR A 187 15.74 5.75 -9.57
C THR A 187 15.37 6.50 -8.30
N GLN A 188 15.17 7.83 -8.35
CA GLN A 188 14.69 8.62 -7.22
C GLN A 188 13.24 8.27 -6.88
N LEU A 189 12.36 8.16 -7.88
CA LEU A 189 10.98 7.69 -7.67
C LEU A 189 10.93 6.27 -7.14
N SER A 190 11.77 5.38 -7.68
CA SER A 190 11.88 4.01 -7.17
C SER A 190 12.31 3.99 -5.70
N LYS A 191 13.36 4.74 -5.34
CA LYS A 191 13.82 4.86 -3.95
C LYS A 191 12.74 5.47 -3.04
N PHE A 192 12.03 6.50 -3.51
CA PHE A 192 10.93 7.10 -2.79
C PHE A 192 9.86 6.06 -2.45
N ARG A 193 9.35 5.32 -3.43
CA ARG A 193 8.34 4.26 -3.19
C ARG A 193 8.83 3.18 -2.23
N HIS A 194 10.08 2.75 -2.34
CA HIS A 194 10.65 1.74 -1.43
C HIS A 194 10.91 2.27 -0.02
N SER A 195 11.02 3.60 0.16
CA SER A 195 11.28 4.22 1.46
C SER A 195 10.01 4.51 2.26
N LEU A 196 8.83 4.48 1.62
CA LEU A 196 7.56 4.78 2.28
C LEU A 196 7.17 3.64 3.22
N THR A 197 7.00 3.96 4.50
CA THR A 197 6.40 3.01 5.44
C THR A 197 4.91 2.88 5.19
N PHE A 198 4.32 1.77 5.64
CA PHE A 198 2.88 1.58 5.55
C PHE A 198 2.12 2.72 6.26
N VAL A 199 2.54 3.09 7.48
CA VAL A 199 1.93 4.20 8.24
C VAL A 199 1.96 5.52 7.47
N GLN A 200 3.05 5.84 6.76
CA GLN A 200 3.11 7.05 5.93
C GLN A 200 2.09 7.00 4.78
N GLN A 201 1.92 5.82 4.15
CA GLN A 201 0.92 5.63 3.11
C GLN A 201 -0.49 5.78 3.67
N ILE A 202 -0.78 5.19 4.84
CA ILE A 202 -2.06 5.36 5.53
C ILE A 202 -2.32 6.82 5.86
N ASN A 203 -1.35 7.55 6.40
CA ASN A 203 -1.56 8.95 6.77
C ASN A 203 -1.84 9.83 5.55
N ILE A 204 -1.25 9.53 4.39
CA ILE A 204 -1.63 10.18 3.12
C ILE A 204 -3.05 9.80 2.72
N THR A 205 -3.45 8.53 2.86
CA THR A 205 -4.83 8.10 2.62
C THR A 205 -5.81 8.81 3.55
N VAL A 206 -5.51 8.95 4.85
CA VAL A 206 -6.33 9.72 5.81
C VAL A 206 -6.43 11.17 5.39
N TYR A 207 -5.34 11.78 4.93
CA TYR A 207 -5.37 13.16 4.41
C TYR A 207 -6.30 13.32 3.21
N ILE A 208 -6.27 12.37 2.27
CA ILE A 208 -7.18 12.35 1.12
C ILE A 208 -8.63 12.09 1.58
N LEU A 209 -8.84 11.15 2.50
CA LEU A 209 -10.14 10.81 3.04
C LEU A 209 -10.77 11.97 3.83
N HIS A 210 -9.97 12.75 4.54
CA HIS A 210 -10.44 13.96 5.22
C HIS A 210 -11.12 14.92 4.24
N HIS A 211 -10.47 15.21 3.10
CA HIS A 211 -11.07 16.05 2.07
C HIS A 211 -12.25 15.38 1.37
N PHE A 212 -12.18 14.07 1.15
CA PHE A 212 -13.27 13.29 0.57
C PHE A 212 -14.53 13.36 1.44
N LEU A 213 -14.41 13.19 2.75
CA LEU A 213 -15.54 13.30 3.69
C LEU A 213 -16.10 14.73 3.72
N GLN A 214 -15.24 15.76 3.65
CA GLN A 214 -15.68 17.15 3.54
C GLN A 214 -16.42 17.48 2.23
N SER A 215 -16.22 16.69 1.18
CA SER A 215 -16.89 16.93 -0.10
C SER A 215 -18.40 16.66 -0.07
N GLY A 216 -18.90 15.94 0.95
CA GLY A 216 -20.30 15.52 1.05
C GLY A 216 -20.69 14.45 0.03
N MET A 217 -19.71 13.80 -0.63
CA MET A 217 -19.96 12.71 -1.58
C MET A 217 -20.45 11.42 -0.93
N LEU A 218 -20.14 11.21 0.34
CA LEU A 218 -20.74 10.16 1.17
C LEU A 218 -21.92 10.78 1.90
N GLY A 219 -23.13 10.29 1.66
CA GLY A 219 -24.31 10.65 2.43
C GLY A 219 -24.31 10.04 3.84
N ASP A 220 -25.43 10.21 4.55
CA ASP A 220 -25.60 9.71 5.93
C ASP A 220 -25.82 8.19 6.00
N HIS A 221 -26.20 7.58 4.87
CA HIS A 221 -26.52 6.15 4.79
C HIS A 221 -25.35 5.33 4.22
N ILE A 222 -24.37 5.09 5.09
CA ILE A 222 -23.14 4.37 4.75
C ILE A 222 -23.23 2.91 5.19
N LEU A 223 -23.04 2.01 4.23
CA LEU A 223 -22.78 0.59 4.45
C LEU A 223 -21.32 0.30 4.12
N HIS A 224 -20.59 -0.41 4.98
CA HIS A 224 -19.24 -0.84 4.62
C HIS A 224 -19.29 -2.18 3.91
N GLY A 225 -18.44 -2.37 2.90
CA GLY A 225 -18.30 -3.61 2.14
C GLY A 225 -16.86 -4.12 2.20
N VAL A 226 -16.67 -5.43 2.21
CA VAL A 226 -15.35 -6.05 2.05
C VAL A 226 -15.34 -7.03 0.90
N ASP A 227 -14.33 -6.91 0.04
CA ASP A 227 -14.06 -7.86 -1.05
C ASP A 227 -12.55 -8.02 -1.27
N SER A 228 -12.13 -9.09 -1.95
CA SER A 228 -10.75 -9.31 -2.35
C SER A 228 -10.58 -9.35 -3.87
N THR A 229 -9.48 -8.77 -4.34
CA THR A 229 -9.05 -8.87 -5.74
C THR A 229 -7.69 -9.56 -5.83
N GLU A 230 -7.55 -10.46 -6.80
CA GLU A 230 -6.31 -11.19 -7.03
C GLU A 230 -5.30 -10.34 -7.81
N LEU A 231 -4.06 -10.28 -7.33
CA LEU A 231 -2.93 -9.69 -8.02
C LEU A 231 -1.97 -10.80 -8.44
N ALA A 232 -2.12 -11.27 -9.68
CA ALA A 232 -1.28 -12.32 -10.23
C ALA A 232 0.15 -11.82 -10.45
N ASN A 233 1.12 -12.59 -9.97
CA ASN A 233 2.53 -12.36 -10.21
C ASN A 233 2.96 -13.08 -11.49
N GLU A 234 3.95 -12.55 -12.20
CA GLU A 234 4.55 -13.18 -13.38
C GLU A 234 5.29 -14.47 -13.03
N CYS A 235 5.69 -14.63 -11.76
CA CYS A 235 6.49 -15.74 -11.25
C CYS A 235 5.68 -17.04 -11.08
N LYS A 236 5.28 -17.69 -12.18
CA LYS A 236 4.37 -18.86 -12.14
C LYS A 236 4.98 -20.15 -11.56
N ILE A 237 6.30 -20.32 -11.62
CA ILE A 237 6.97 -21.59 -11.28
C ILE A 237 7.80 -21.41 -10.00
N PRO A 238 7.64 -22.26 -8.98
CA PRO A 238 8.44 -22.17 -7.78
C PRO A 238 9.92 -22.50 -8.05
N LEU A 239 10.81 -21.80 -7.36
CA LEU A 239 12.24 -22.06 -7.32
C LEU A 239 12.55 -23.35 -6.54
N ALA A 240 11.87 -23.52 -5.41
CA ALA A 240 11.95 -24.70 -4.56
C ALA A 240 10.55 -25.10 -4.08
N SER A 241 10.34 -26.40 -3.90
CA SER A 241 9.14 -26.94 -3.31
C SER A 241 9.51 -28.14 -2.45
N LEU A 242 8.88 -28.28 -1.29
CA LEU A 242 9.03 -29.43 -0.41
C LEU A 242 7.65 -29.83 0.11
N ASN A 243 7.33 -31.12 0.09
CA ASN A 243 6.09 -31.64 0.67
C ASN A 243 6.33 -31.97 2.13
N ILE A 244 5.55 -31.37 3.02
CA ILE A 244 5.57 -31.60 4.46
C ILE A 244 4.14 -31.85 4.90
N ASN A 245 3.89 -33.02 5.50
CA ASN A 245 2.57 -33.43 6.00
C ASN A 245 1.44 -33.26 4.95
N GLY A 246 1.71 -33.63 3.69
CA GLY A 246 0.76 -33.55 2.59
C GLY A 246 0.57 -32.16 1.98
N GLN A 247 1.23 -31.13 2.53
CA GLN A 247 1.17 -29.76 1.99
C GLN A 247 2.51 -29.36 1.36
N ASN A 248 2.44 -28.73 0.19
CA ASN A 248 3.63 -28.24 -0.51
C ASN A 248 3.98 -26.83 -0.03
N ILE A 249 5.15 -26.69 0.60
CA ILE A 249 5.77 -25.40 0.86
C ILE A 249 6.53 -24.98 -0.40
N ARG A 250 6.16 -23.84 -0.98
CA ARG A 250 6.70 -23.34 -2.25
C ARG A 250 7.39 -22.01 -2.05
N ILE A 251 8.59 -21.88 -2.61
CA ILE A 251 9.38 -20.66 -2.63
C ILE A 251 9.42 -20.15 -4.07
N TYR A 252 8.95 -18.92 -4.27
CA TYR A 252 8.92 -18.24 -5.56
C TYR A 252 10.07 -17.24 -5.68
N SER A 253 10.30 -16.73 -6.89
CA SER A 253 11.31 -15.68 -7.12
C SER A 253 10.94 -14.37 -6.45
N ASP A 254 9.65 -14.07 -6.34
CA ASP A 254 9.14 -13.09 -5.39
C ASP A 254 8.90 -13.82 -4.06
N LEU A 255 9.68 -13.46 -3.05
CA LEU A 255 9.73 -14.18 -1.78
C LEU A 255 8.42 -14.08 -1.00
N ASP A 256 7.67 -12.99 -1.16
CA ASP A 256 6.45 -12.74 -0.40
C ASP A 256 5.20 -13.33 -1.08
N SER A 257 5.30 -13.66 -2.37
CA SER A 257 4.20 -14.29 -3.09
C SER A 257 3.93 -15.74 -2.69
N ASP A 258 2.69 -16.19 -2.88
CA ASP A 258 2.34 -17.61 -2.79
C ASP A 258 1.23 -18.02 -3.75
N CYS A 259 0.97 -19.32 -3.80
CA CYS A 259 -0.08 -19.94 -4.58
C CYS A 259 -1.37 -20.10 -3.78
N GLY A 260 -2.40 -19.38 -4.20
CA GLY A 260 -3.77 -19.46 -3.71
C GLY A 260 -4.69 -20.30 -4.56
N LYS A 261 -5.71 -20.89 -3.94
CA LYS A 261 -6.81 -21.56 -4.64
C LYS A 261 -7.93 -20.56 -4.95
N ARG A 262 -8.39 -20.54 -6.19
CA ARG A 262 -9.51 -19.74 -6.68
C ARG A 262 -10.81 -20.53 -6.59
N ARG A 263 -11.93 -19.81 -6.53
CA ARG A 263 -13.21 -20.37 -6.94
C ARG A 263 -13.15 -20.72 -8.42
N ASN A 264 -13.79 -21.81 -8.83
CA ASN A 264 -13.89 -22.18 -10.25
C ASN A 264 -14.59 -21.05 -11.01
N LYS A 265 -13.81 -20.26 -11.76
CA LYS A 265 -14.28 -19.22 -12.67
C LYS A 265 -14.01 -19.69 -14.10
N ARG A 266 -14.98 -19.49 -15.00
CA ARG A 266 -14.82 -19.79 -16.43
C ARG A 266 -13.58 -19.05 -16.95
N ASP A 267 -12.79 -19.71 -17.79
CA ASP A 267 -11.60 -19.15 -18.45
C ASP A 267 -10.48 -18.68 -17.50
N LYS A 268 -10.46 -19.15 -16.24
CA LYS A 268 -9.37 -18.90 -15.29
C LYS A 268 -8.82 -20.20 -14.72
N SER A 269 -7.50 -20.25 -14.54
CA SER A 269 -6.84 -21.31 -13.75
C SER A 269 -7.46 -21.39 -12.36
N VAL A 270 -7.55 -22.60 -11.79
CA VAL A 270 -8.00 -22.84 -10.41
C VAL A 270 -7.02 -22.26 -9.38
N TYR A 271 -5.79 -21.94 -9.78
CA TYR A 271 -4.76 -21.38 -8.91
C TYR A 271 -4.29 -20.02 -9.39
N VAL A 272 -3.96 -19.15 -8.43
CA VAL A 272 -3.26 -17.88 -8.63
C VAL A 272 -1.94 -17.93 -7.88
N VAL A 273 -0.85 -17.52 -8.53
CA VAL A 273 0.42 -17.24 -7.84
C VAL A 273 0.55 -15.74 -7.75
N GLY A 274 0.76 -15.22 -6.54
CA GLY A 274 0.83 -13.78 -6.29
C GLY A 274 0.19 -13.43 -4.96
N TYR A 275 -0.68 -12.43 -5.01
CA TYR A 275 -1.27 -11.81 -3.82
C TYR A 275 -2.79 -11.70 -3.95
N ARG A 276 -3.44 -11.41 -2.82
CA ARG A 276 -4.81 -10.91 -2.72
C ARG A 276 -4.80 -9.55 -2.05
N LEU A 277 -5.47 -8.60 -2.68
CA LEU A 277 -5.73 -7.28 -2.14
C LEU A 277 -7.12 -7.30 -1.52
N HIS A 278 -7.19 -7.28 -0.19
CA HIS A 278 -8.44 -7.21 0.56
C HIS A 278 -8.78 -5.75 0.81
N THR A 279 -9.96 -5.30 0.44
CA THR A 279 -10.34 -3.88 0.47
C THR A 279 -11.61 -3.68 1.28
N LEU A 280 -11.55 -2.76 2.24
CA LEU A 280 -12.72 -2.20 2.90
C LEU A 280 -13.17 -0.97 2.13
N THR A 281 -14.45 -0.91 1.83
CA THR A 281 -15.08 0.12 1.01
C THR A 281 -16.25 0.73 1.77
N ALA A 282 -16.45 2.04 1.64
CA ALA A 282 -17.68 2.71 2.01
C ALA A 282 -18.65 2.73 0.82
N ILE A 283 -19.87 2.25 1.03
CA ILE A 283 -20.93 2.20 0.03
C ILE A 283 -22.00 3.18 0.48
N ASP A 284 -22.27 4.18 -0.35
CA ASP A 284 -23.42 5.05 -0.19
C ASP A 284 -24.66 4.29 -0.67
N THR A 285 -25.60 4.00 0.23
CA THR A 285 -26.74 3.14 -0.10
C THR A 285 -27.81 3.84 -0.93
N GLU A 286 -27.82 5.17 -0.98
CA GLU A 286 -28.78 5.93 -1.80
C GLU A 286 -28.34 5.96 -3.26
N THR A 287 -27.06 6.26 -3.49
CA THR A 287 -26.49 6.39 -4.84
C THR A 287 -25.97 5.07 -5.40
N GLY A 288 -25.65 4.12 -4.52
CA GLY A 288 -24.96 2.87 -4.87
C GLY A 288 -23.48 3.05 -5.19
N HIS A 289 -22.92 4.25 -4.98
CA HIS A 289 -21.50 4.50 -5.20
C HIS A 289 -20.65 3.84 -4.12
N SER A 290 -19.48 3.37 -4.53
CA SER A 290 -18.59 2.52 -3.75
C SER A 290 -17.18 3.09 -3.78
N PHE A 291 -16.66 3.46 -2.61
CA PHE A 291 -15.39 4.16 -2.44
C PHE A 291 -14.40 3.35 -1.60
N PRO A 292 -13.25 2.92 -2.16
CA PRO A 292 -12.26 2.17 -1.40
C PRO A 292 -11.67 3.05 -0.30
N ILE A 293 -11.68 2.54 0.94
CA ILE A 293 -11.18 3.26 2.12
C ILE A 293 -9.77 2.79 2.45
N ILE A 294 -9.59 1.48 2.58
CA ILE A 294 -8.31 0.88 2.94
C ILE A 294 -8.16 -0.49 2.28
N SER A 295 -6.93 -0.85 1.93
CA SER A 295 -6.61 -2.18 1.41
C SER A 295 -5.40 -2.79 2.09
N LEU A 296 -5.44 -4.11 2.30
CA LEU A 296 -4.35 -4.94 2.80
C LEU A 296 -3.93 -5.94 1.72
N LEU A 297 -2.63 -6.04 1.47
CA LEU A 297 -2.06 -6.97 0.50
C LEU A 297 -1.51 -8.19 1.22
N ALA A 298 -2.01 -9.38 0.89
CA ALA A 298 -1.55 -10.62 1.48
C ALA A 298 -1.13 -11.65 0.43
N PRO A 299 -0.21 -12.59 0.76
CA PRO A 299 0.07 -13.73 -0.11
C PRO A 299 -1.22 -14.52 -0.43
N ALA A 300 -1.38 -14.98 -1.67
CA ALA A 300 -2.66 -15.50 -2.13
C ALA A 300 -3.12 -16.83 -1.47
N ASN A 301 -2.25 -17.49 -0.70
CA ASN A 301 -2.52 -18.78 -0.04
C ASN A 301 -3.36 -18.67 1.24
N HIS A 302 -3.77 -17.46 1.63
CA HIS A 302 -4.56 -17.24 2.84
C HIS A 302 -6.06 -17.22 2.53
N HIS A 303 -6.85 -17.62 3.53
CA HIS A 303 -8.31 -17.56 3.48
C HIS A 303 -8.77 -16.15 3.85
N ASP A 304 -9.82 -15.67 3.17
CA ASP A 304 -10.26 -14.27 3.23
C ASP A 304 -10.77 -13.88 4.63
N SER A 305 -11.36 -14.83 5.37
CA SER A 305 -11.81 -14.66 6.77
C SER A 305 -10.75 -14.13 7.73
N HIS A 306 -9.46 -14.25 7.42
CA HIS A 306 -8.40 -13.73 8.28
C HIS A 306 -8.19 -12.22 8.19
N PHE A 307 -8.79 -11.54 7.20
CA PHE A 307 -8.48 -10.13 6.90
C PHE A 307 -9.57 -9.15 7.30
N LEU A 308 -10.78 -9.62 7.62
CA LEU A 308 -11.88 -8.74 8.00
C LEU A 308 -11.55 -7.94 9.27
N SER A 309 -11.11 -8.61 10.33
CA SER A 309 -10.73 -7.96 11.58
C SER A 309 -9.55 -7.01 11.42
N LEU A 310 -8.55 -7.38 10.62
CA LEU A 310 -7.39 -6.53 10.32
C LEU A 310 -7.79 -5.25 9.57
N LEU A 311 -8.70 -5.36 8.59
CA LEU A 311 -9.22 -4.20 7.85
C LEU A 311 -9.98 -3.25 8.79
N VAL A 312 -10.84 -3.81 9.65
CA VAL A 312 -11.60 -3.03 10.63
C VAL A 312 -10.67 -2.33 11.61
N ASP A 313 -9.64 -3.01 12.13
CA ASP A 313 -8.69 -2.43 13.08
C ASP A 313 -7.93 -1.23 12.48
N VAL A 314 -7.47 -1.36 11.23
CA VAL A 314 -6.79 -0.26 10.54
C VAL A 314 -7.76 0.90 10.25
N ALA A 315 -8.99 0.59 9.83
CA ALA A 315 -10.01 1.62 9.57
C ALA A 315 -10.39 2.39 10.86
N GLN A 316 -10.57 1.69 11.98
CA GLN A 316 -10.83 2.30 13.28
C GLN A 316 -9.64 3.14 13.75
N ALA A 317 -8.40 2.68 13.53
CA ALA A 317 -7.20 3.48 13.83
C ALA A 317 -7.12 4.77 13.00
N MET A 318 -7.65 4.75 11.77
CA MET A 318 -7.81 5.96 10.94
C MET A 318 -8.94 6.87 11.43
N GLY A 319 -9.78 6.44 12.38
CA GLY A 319 -10.97 7.17 12.84
C GLY A 319 -12.21 6.96 11.94
N VAL A 320 -12.23 5.92 11.10
CA VAL A 320 -13.39 5.57 10.28
C VAL A 320 -14.41 4.84 11.14
N GLU A 321 -15.64 5.35 11.17
CA GLU A 321 -16.75 4.76 11.93
C GLU A 321 -17.35 3.56 11.18
N VAL A 322 -16.86 2.35 11.49
CA VAL A 322 -17.35 1.11 10.88
C VAL A 322 -18.48 0.51 11.73
N LYS A 323 -19.74 0.78 11.35
CA LYS A 323 -20.95 0.29 12.05
C LYS A 323 -21.45 -1.07 11.55
N LEU A 324 -21.56 -1.21 10.24
CA LEU A 324 -22.11 -2.38 9.58
C LEU A 324 -21.26 -2.74 8.38
N VAL A 325 -20.81 -3.98 8.32
CA VAL A 325 -20.04 -4.53 7.20
C VAL A 325 -20.85 -5.61 6.51
N THR A 326 -21.04 -5.48 5.20
CA THR A 326 -21.47 -6.55 4.32
C THR A 326 -20.26 -7.21 3.67
N ALA A 327 -20.25 -8.53 3.61
CA ALA A 327 -19.19 -9.28 2.97
C ALA A 327 -19.74 -10.60 2.43
N ASP A 328 -18.98 -11.25 1.55
CA ASP A 328 -19.32 -12.60 1.12
C ASP A 328 -19.10 -13.63 2.24
N THR A 329 -19.55 -14.87 2.03
CA THR A 329 -19.38 -15.96 3.01
C THR A 329 -17.92 -16.33 3.27
N ALA A 330 -16.98 -15.95 2.40
CA ALA A 330 -15.57 -16.26 2.61
C ALA A 330 -14.96 -15.40 3.73
N TYR A 331 -15.58 -14.26 4.06
CA TYR A 331 -15.22 -13.42 5.20
C TYR A 331 -15.94 -13.79 6.50
N HIS A 332 -16.65 -14.92 6.55
CA HIS A 332 -17.38 -15.32 7.76
C HIS A 332 -16.44 -15.40 8.97
N ASP A 333 -16.81 -14.69 10.04
CA ASP A 333 -16.09 -14.62 11.30
C ASP A 333 -16.32 -15.91 12.12
N ASN A 334 -15.63 -16.98 11.73
CA ASN A 334 -15.81 -18.30 12.34
C ASN A 334 -15.41 -18.35 13.82
N ASP A 335 -14.57 -17.43 14.29
CA ASP A 335 -14.08 -17.40 15.66
C ASP A 335 -14.73 -16.32 16.54
N GLY A 336 -15.64 -15.52 15.98
CA GLY A 336 -16.36 -14.47 16.70
C GLY A 336 -15.49 -13.29 17.13
N SER A 337 -14.25 -13.20 16.64
CA SER A 337 -13.26 -12.21 17.07
C SER A 337 -13.69 -10.75 16.84
N LEU A 338 -14.58 -10.50 15.87
CA LEU A 338 -15.17 -9.18 15.65
C LEU A 338 -16.33 -8.89 16.60
N HIS A 339 -17.11 -9.91 16.94
CA HIS A 339 -18.24 -9.76 17.88
C HIS A 339 -17.76 -9.56 19.33
N ASP A 340 -16.66 -10.21 19.71
CA ASP A 340 -16.08 -10.12 21.05
C ASP A 340 -15.29 -8.82 21.28
N LYS A 341 -14.86 -8.15 20.21
CA LYS A 341 -14.36 -6.77 20.25
C LYS A 341 -15.54 -5.85 20.57
N LYS A 342 -15.80 -5.65 21.86
CA LYS A 342 -16.72 -4.60 22.33
C LYS A 342 -16.34 -3.30 21.63
N VAL A 343 -17.19 -2.88 20.69
CA VAL A 343 -17.21 -1.54 20.12
C VAL A 343 -17.46 -0.62 21.31
N TYR A 344 -16.40 -0.03 21.85
CA TYR A 344 -16.54 1.06 22.80
C TYR A 344 -17.09 2.23 21.98
N THR A 345 -18.41 2.38 22.07
CA THR A 345 -19.18 3.58 21.70
C THR A 345 -18.58 4.84 22.28
#